data_AF-A0A535HNK6-F1
#
_entry.id   AF-A0A535HNK6-F1
#
_cell.length_a   1.000
_cell.length_b   1.000
_cell.length_c   1.000
_cell.angle_alpha   90.00
_cell.angle_beta   90.00
_cell.angle_gamma   90.00
#
_symmetry.space_group_name_H-M   'P 1'
#
loop_
_entity.id
_entity.type
_entity.pdbx_description
1 polymer ?
#
loop_
_entity_poly.entity_id
_entity_poly.type
_entity_poly.pdbx_seq_one_letter_code
_entity_poly.pdbx_strand_id
1 'polypeptide(L)'
;MKRVRSMRWGIVVPALTVGLLALPATLAVRSSSLATVDTVPSPAPLPAIPVAATGAPRTLDGIVEHLPYIASSLPDALSTQAASEIAALDPRDAVAAQAAFMDAWSGLTTSFSDDALQLARQLMSGAVQMGDRQTRSDADQEFQVLLDDSDNAPRLSNAAVALFTLGEAQRDGRAVTDGSVGNGDEVSTNAAILLTAVTRNFTTSAPAQLRAAWLNLGFLAPLLNEGDSYVQLDALQSWLSSNSDDATVRYLLASLLSDGFVPFISGSTTQPDPLTASLQVLEPLRSDARTAALGDSAAGDAYFRAALRKQGNAPYQARTTARQALDAYDNALRRNRDPGLFAARATVLDYLGDTPDAVAAQQLAVRGAPRSAGALIDLAALEEKLCDAQGCSYAAMRDDAHAAQRLLGEQQPPRLDAARFPRWQQPCVGGGQSLVGLFDPGTERGYLGLSYGSLSDRFPAAIPATGCGGGGAFFTFTSIEPTDDPGLDDRRAVGTLSDSAASLALQASALLHDPATA
;
A
#
# COMPACT_ATOMS: atom_id res chain seq x y z
N MET A 1 17.45 -64.89 -32.88
CA MET A 1 17.47 -65.58 -31.57
C MET A 1 18.78 -65.27 -30.84
N LYS A 2 18.78 -64.29 -29.91
CA LYS A 2 19.91 -63.96 -29.03
C LYS A 2 19.49 -64.23 -27.58
N ARG A 3 20.28 -65.00 -26.84
CA ARG A 3 20.04 -65.41 -25.45
C ARG A 3 20.23 -64.22 -24.50
N VAL A 4 19.21 -63.93 -23.70
CA VAL A 4 19.29 -63.03 -22.54
C VAL A 4 19.79 -63.82 -21.33
N ARG A 5 20.86 -63.35 -20.68
CA ARG A 5 21.34 -63.85 -19.38
C ARG A 5 20.54 -63.16 -18.27
N SER A 6 19.91 -63.94 -17.42
CA SER A 6 19.26 -63.51 -16.18
C SER A 6 20.31 -63.12 -15.13
N MET A 7 20.23 -61.89 -14.63
CA MET A 7 21.06 -61.39 -13.54
C MET A 7 20.30 -61.55 -12.22
N ARG A 8 20.89 -62.30 -11.29
CA ARG A 8 20.34 -62.63 -9.97
C ARG A 8 20.29 -61.39 -9.08
N TRP A 9 19.10 -60.84 -8.89
CA TRP A 9 18.78 -59.93 -7.79
C TRP A 9 18.40 -60.77 -6.57
N GLY A 10 19.37 -61.02 -5.71
CA GLY A 10 19.11 -61.70 -4.44
C GLY A 10 20.38 -61.62 -3.62
N ILE A 11 20.49 -60.53 -2.83
CA ILE A 11 21.33 -60.35 -1.62
C ILE A 11 21.39 -58.86 -1.19
N VAL A 12 20.94 -57.89 -2.00
CA VAL A 12 21.05 -56.45 -1.63
C VAL A 12 19.94 -55.94 -0.69
N VAL A 13 18.80 -56.64 -0.56
CA VAL A 13 17.65 -56.14 0.20
C VAL A 13 17.78 -56.21 1.73
N PRO A 14 18.41 -57.21 2.39
CA PRO A 14 18.40 -57.28 3.85
C PRO A 14 19.43 -56.37 4.54
N ALA A 15 20.40 -55.79 3.82
CA ALA A 15 21.39 -54.88 4.41
C ALA A 15 20.86 -53.44 4.58
N LEU A 16 19.89 -53.01 3.76
CA LEU A 16 19.32 -51.67 3.83
C LEU A 16 18.30 -51.50 4.96
N THR A 17 17.61 -52.59 5.36
CA THR A 17 16.56 -52.56 6.39
C THR A 17 17.12 -52.43 7.80
N VAL A 18 18.33 -52.94 8.07
CA VAL A 18 18.98 -52.83 9.39
C VAL A 18 19.63 -51.45 9.60
N GLY A 19 20.11 -50.80 8.52
CA GLY A 19 20.64 -49.43 8.59
C GLY A 19 19.57 -48.36 8.87
N LEU A 20 18.35 -48.57 8.37
CA LEU A 20 17.24 -47.62 8.54
C LEU A 20 16.59 -47.65 9.95
N LEU A 21 16.78 -48.72 10.72
CA LEU A 21 16.25 -48.84 12.09
C LEU A 21 17.20 -48.29 13.17
N ALA A 22 18.47 -48.01 12.85
CA ALA A 22 19.45 -47.44 13.79
C ALA A 22 19.56 -45.89 13.73
N LEU A 23 18.99 -45.27 12.69
CA LEU A 23 18.96 -43.82 12.50
C LEU A 23 18.04 -43.04 13.49
N PRO A 24 16.87 -43.55 13.93
CA PRO A 24 16.04 -42.79 14.87
C PRO A 24 16.62 -42.74 16.30
N ALA A 25 17.40 -43.74 16.72
CA ALA A 25 17.95 -43.80 18.08
C ALA A 25 19.18 -42.91 18.28
N THR A 26 19.98 -42.67 17.23
CA THR A 26 21.17 -41.78 17.32
C THR A 26 20.82 -40.30 17.14
N LEU A 27 19.70 -39.97 16.49
CA LEU A 27 19.16 -38.61 16.43
C LEU A 27 18.49 -38.19 17.75
N ALA A 28 17.89 -39.13 18.49
CA ALA A 28 17.24 -38.86 19.78
C ALA A 28 18.22 -38.54 20.93
N VAL A 29 19.49 -38.95 20.84
CA VAL A 29 20.51 -38.67 21.87
C VAL A 29 21.32 -37.40 21.58
N ARG A 30 21.33 -36.91 20.32
CA ARG A 30 21.93 -35.61 19.98
C ARG A 30 20.99 -34.42 20.12
N SER A 31 19.67 -34.63 20.10
CA SER A 31 18.67 -33.57 20.30
C SER A 31 18.67 -33.00 21.72
N SER A 32 19.15 -33.73 22.72
CA SER A 32 19.25 -33.25 24.12
C SER A 32 20.30 -32.16 24.32
N SER A 33 21.22 -31.97 23.35
CA SER A 33 22.28 -30.94 23.41
C SER A 33 21.96 -29.65 22.66
N LEU A 34 20.79 -29.56 21.99
CA LEU A 34 20.32 -28.36 21.28
C LEU A 34 19.26 -27.57 22.07
N ALA A 35 18.95 -27.97 23.31
CA ALA A 35 17.94 -27.34 24.16
C ALA A 35 18.52 -26.47 25.29
N THR A 36 19.79 -26.08 25.21
CA THR A 36 20.20 -24.80 25.80
C THR A 36 19.99 -23.75 24.72
N VAL A 37 18.73 -23.35 24.56
CA VAL A 37 18.42 -22.04 23.99
C VAL A 37 19.14 -21.09 24.92
N ASP A 38 20.29 -20.56 24.50
CA ASP A 38 20.93 -19.45 25.17
C ASP A 38 19.81 -18.46 25.45
N THR A 39 19.53 -18.23 26.73
CA THR A 39 18.52 -17.27 27.17
C THR A 39 18.87 -15.98 26.46
N VAL A 40 18.12 -15.66 25.40
CA VAL A 40 18.32 -14.47 24.60
C VAL A 40 18.33 -13.35 25.63
N PRO A 41 19.45 -12.64 25.82
CA PRO A 41 19.53 -11.62 26.84
C PRO A 41 18.34 -10.71 26.66
N SER A 42 17.60 -10.49 27.75
CA SER A 42 16.41 -9.66 27.73
C SER A 42 16.78 -8.36 27.01
N PRO A 43 16.10 -8.01 25.91
CA PRO A 43 16.47 -6.85 25.13
C PRO A 43 16.56 -5.65 26.06
N ALA A 44 17.61 -4.82 25.88
CA ALA A 44 17.73 -3.59 26.64
C ALA A 44 16.40 -2.82 26.56
N PRO A 45 15.94 -2.22 27.67
CA PRO A 45 14.69 -1.48 27.68
C PRO A 45 14.74 -0.41 26.58
N LEU A 46 13.65 -0.32 25.81
CA LEU A 46 13.56 0.62 24.71
C LEU A 46 13.57 2.06 25.22
N PRO A 47 14.09 3.00 24.42
CA PRO A 47 14.19 4.40 24.83
C PRO A 47 12.80 5.00 25.06
N ALA A 48 12.69 5.79 26.13
CA ALA A 48 11.50 6.58 26.39
C ALA A 48 11.22 7.56 25.24
N ILE A 49 9.94 7.87 25.03
CA ILE A 49 9.49 8.76 23.97
C ILE A 49 10.18 10.13 24.12
N PRO A 50 10.90 10.60 23.08
CA PRO A 50 11.67 11.82 23.18
C PRO A 50 10.76 13.04 23.43
N VAL A 51 11.28 14.09 24.07
CA VAL A 51 10.58 15.38 24.22
C VAL A 51 10.76 16.20 22.93
N ALA A 52 9.68 16.76 22.38
CA ALA A 52 9.76 17.58 21.17
C ALA A 52 10.41 18.94 21.43
N ALA A 53 11.11 19.45 20.42
CA ALA A 53 11.58 20.83 20.40
C ALA A 53 10.41 21.81 20.51
N THR A 54 10.60 22.88 21.29
CA THR A 54 9.60 23.94 21.45
C THR A 54 9.32 24.62 20.11
N GLY A 55 8.04 24.73 19.72
CA GLY A 55 7.62 25.40 18.48
C GLY A 55 7.61 24.54 17.22
N ALA A 56 7.93 23.24 17.33
CA ALA A 56 7.81 22.29 16.22
C ALA A 56 6.38 22.24 15.66
N PRO A 57 6.20 22.16 14.32
CA PRO A 57 4.91 21.90 13.72
C PRO A 57 4.33 20.58 14.26
N ARG A 58 3.00 20.56 14.43
CA ARG A 58 2.29 19.40 14.99
C ARG A 58 2.07 18.28 13.97
N THR A 59 2.17 18.59 12.68
CA THR A 59 1.96 17.63 11.59
C THR A 59 3.05 17.80 10.53
N LEU A 60 3.26 16.76 9.73
CA LEU A 60 4.07 16.80 8.50
C LEU A 60 3.24 17.24 7.28
N ASP A 61 1.93 17.47 7.48
CA ASP A 61 1.02 17.96 6.44
C ASP A 61 1.54 19.26 5.82
N GLY A 62 1.45 19.35 4.48
CA GLY A 62 1.89 20.51 3.71
C GLY A 62 3.38 20.56 3.37
N ILE A 63 4.20 19.62 3.87
CA ILE A 63 5.59 19.45 3.39
C ILE A 63 5.62 18.65 2.08
N VAL A 64 4.74 17.67 1.97
CA VAL A 64 4.54 16.83 0.80
C VAL A 64 3.10 17.04 0.33
N GLU A 65 2.88 16.95 -0.96
CA GLU A 65 1.54 17.09 -1.53
C GLU A 65 0.72 15.81 -1.29
N HIS A 66 -0.60 15.93 -1.39
CA HIS A 66 -1.48 14.78 -1.29
C HIS A 66 -1.54 14.05 -2.64
N LEU A 67 -1.55 12.71 -2.57
CA LEU A 67 -1.64 11.84 -3.72
C LEU A 67 -2.95 11.03 -3.65
N PRO A 68 -3.64 10.78 -4.78
CA PRO A 68 -3.26 11.20 -6.13
C PRO A 68 -3.29 12.73 -6.28
N TYR A 69 -2.32 13.28 -7.01
CA TYR A 69 -2.15 14.71 -7.18
C TYR A 69 -3.14 15.22 -8.22
N ILE A 70 -4.02 16.14 -7.83
CA ILE A 70 -4.95 16.79 -8.76
C ILE A 70 -4.39 18.16 -9.15
N ALA A 71 -4.06 18.33 -10.42
CA ALA A 71 -3.61 19.62 -10.94
C ALA A 71 -4.77 20.62 -10.91
N SER A 72 -4.60 21.73 -10.18
CA SER A 72 -5.62 22.77 -10.02
C SER A 72 -5.34 24.05 -10.82
N SER A 73 -4.08 24.30 -11.16
CA SER A 73 -3.66 25.44 -12.00
C SER A 73 -3.78 25.07 -13.48
N LEU A 74 -4.98 25.18 -14.02
CA LEU A 74 -5.32 24.83 -15.41
C LEU A 74 -5.67 26.08 -16.24
N PRO A 75 -5.53 26.04 -17.58
CA PRO A 75 -5.63 27.24 -18.42
C PRO A 75 -7.04 27.83 -18.52
N ASP A 76 -8.06 27.03 -18.25
CA ASP A 76 -9.46 27.37 -18.48
C ASP A 76 -10.37 26.89 -17.33
N ALA A 77 -11.54 27.52 -17.25
CA ALA A 77 -12.50 27.30 -16.16
C ALA A 77 -13.12 25.89 -16.17
N LEU A 78 -13.31 25.27 -17.34
CA LEU A 78 -13.89 23.91 -17.42
C LEU A 78 -12.92 22.88 -16.84
N SER A 79 -11.65 22.98 -17.20
CA SER A 79 -10.59 22.14 -16.66
C SER A 79 -10.44 22.32 -15.15
N THR A 80 -10.49 23.57 -14.64
CA THR A 80 -10.47 23.84 -13.19
C THR A 80 -11.69 23.27 -12.47
N GLN A 81 -12.88 23.36 -13.08
CA GLN A 81 -14.10 22.77 -12.53
C GLN A 81 -13.97 21.25 -12.46
N ALA A 82 -13.57 20.58 -13.54
CA ALA A 82 -13.37 19.14 -13.58
C ALA A 82 -12.34 18.68 -12.53
N ALA A 83 -11.23 19.42 -12.35
CA ALA A 83 -10.26 19.15 -11.29
C ALA A 83 -10.89 19.23 -9.88
N SER A 84 -11.74 20.23 -9.62
CA SER A 84 -12.44 20.35 -8.35
C SER A 84 -13.45 19.22 -8.12
N GLU A 85 -14.13 18.78 -9.16
CA GLU A 85 -15.06 17.65 -9.11
C GLU A 85 -14.33 16.34 -8.82
N ILE A 86 -13.20 16.10 -9.52
CA ILE A 86 -12.33 14.94 -9.28
C ILE A 86 -11.83 14.93 -7.83
N ALA A 87 -11.35 16.06 -7.31
CA ALA A 87 -10.88 16.14 -5.92
C ALA A 87 -11.98 15.82 -4.89
N ALA A 88 -13.24 16.12 -5.23
CA ALA A 88 -14.41 15.89 -4.37
C ALA A 88 -15.05 14.51 -4.55
N LEU A 89 -14.56 13.67 -5.48
CA LEU A 89 -15.15 12.35 -5.76
C LEU A 89 -15.17 11.47 -4.50
N ASP A 90 -16.29 10.77 -4.30
CA ASP A 90 -16.29 9.55 -3.50
C ASP A 90 -15.61 8.46 -4.33
N PRO A 91 -14.45 7.90 -3.91
CA PRO A 91 -13.74 6.88 -4.67
C PRO A 91 -14.56 5.60 -4.89
N ARG A 92 -15.71 5.49 -4.22
CA ARG A 92 -16.65 4.36 -4.36
C ARG A 92 -17.81 4.66 -5.31
N ASP A 93 -17.96 5.88 -5.80
CA ASP A 93 -19.07 6.25 -6.69
C ASP A 93 -18.63 6.16 -8.16
N ALA A 94 -18.85 4.99 -8.78
CA ALA A 94 -18.44 4.76 -10.17
C ALA A 94 -19.19 5.68 -11.16
N VAL A 95 -20.44 6.06 -10.87
CA VAL A 95 -21.21 6.96 -11.76
C VAL A 95 -20.62 8.37 -11.70
N ALA A 96 -20.30 8.86 -10.50
CA ALA A 96 -19.64 10.15 -10.34
C ALA A 96 -18.22 10.13 -10.94
N ALA A 97 -17.45 9.06 -10.73
CA ALA A 97 -16.10 8.91 -11.29
C ALA A 97 -16.12 8.84 -12.83
N GLN A 98 -17.10 8.15 -13.41
CA GLN A 98 -17.32 8.13 -14.86
C GLN A 98 -17.64 9.53 -15.40
N ALA A 99 -18.58 10.25 -14.75
CA ALA A 99 -18.92 11.61 -15.14
C ALA A 99 -17.70 12.53 -15.08
N ALA A 100 -16.96 12.50 -13.96
CA ALA A 100 -15.75 13.29 -13.78
C ALA A 100 -14.64 12.95 -14.80
N PHE A 101 -14.48 11.67 -15.17
CA PHE A 101 -13.58 11.28 -16.26
C PHE A 101 -14.01 11.91 -17.59
N MET A 102 -15.29 11.81 -17.93
CA MET A 102 -15.83 12.37 -19.17
C MET A 102 -15.73 13.90 -19.21
N ASP A 103 -15.98 14.58 -18.10
CA ASP A 103 -15.87 16.03 -17.98
C ASP A 103 -14.40 16.48 -18.12
N ALA A 104 -13.46 15.80 -17.45
CA ALA A 104 -12.03 16.06 -17.60
C ALA A 104 -11.53 15.77 -19.02
N TRP A 105 -12.02 14.69 -19.65
CA TRP A 105 -11.70 14.35 -21.03
C TRP A 105 -12.23 15.41 -22.00
N SER A 106 -13.46 15.89 -21.78
CA SER A 106 -14.08 16.96 -22.59
C SER A 106 -13.30 18.28 -22.59
N GLY A 107 -12.57 18.56 -21.51
CA GLY A 107 -11.74 19.76 -21.35
C GLY A 107 -10.40 19.73 -22.10
N LEU A 108 -10.04 18.62 -22.77
CA LEU A 108 -8.74 18.46 -23.44
C LEU A 108 -8.60 19.27 -24.73
N THR A 109 -9.68 19.65 -25.40
CA THR A 109 -9.60 20.44 -26.65
C THR A 109 -10.79 21.39 -26.79
N THR A 110 -10.64 22.40 -27.64
CA THR A 110 -11.75 23.28 -28.04
C THR A 110 -12.69 22.66 -29.07
N SER A 111 -12.29 21.55 -29.70
CA SER A 111 -13.08 20.82 -30.71
C SER A 111 -12.99 19.32 -30.45
N PHE A 112 -14.05 18.78 -29.87
CA PHE A 112 -14.14 17.35 -29.57
C PHE A 112 -14.44 16.56 -30.85
N SER A 113 -13.46 15.80 -31.34
CA SER A 113 -13.69 14.85 -32.43
C SER A 113 -14.45 13.61 -31.92
N ASP A 114 -15.21 12.96 -32.79
CA ASP A 114 -15.85 11.68 -32.46
C ASP A 114 -14.80 10.61 -32.09
N ASP A 115 -13.59 10.72 -32.65
CA ASP A 115 -12.45 9.83 -32.39
C ASP A 115 -11.90 10.01 -30.97
N ALA A 116 -11.78 11.24 -30.48
CA ALA A 116 -11.37 11.52 -29.10
C ALA A 116 -12.38 10.93 -28.10
N LEU A 117 -13.68 11.06 -28.41
CA LEU A 117 -14.75 10.46 -27.61
C LEU A 117 -14.72 8.93 -27.67
N GLN A 118 -14.43 8.35 -28.84
CA GLN A 118 -14.26 6.91 -29.00
C GLN A 118 -13.08 6.39 -28.17
N LEU A 119 -11.95 7.10 -28.14
CA LEU A 119 -10.81 6.74 -27.31
C LEU A 119 -11.15 6.77 -25.81
N ALA A 120 -11.86 7.80 -25.34
CA ALA A 120 -12.34 7.85 -23.96
C ALA A 120 -13.19 6.63 -23.60
N ARG A 121 -14.12 6.25 -24.49
CA ARG A 121 -14.96 5.06 -24.30
C ARG A 121 -14.13 3.78 -24.29
N GLN A 122 -13.12 3.66 -25.16
CA GLN A 122 -12.21 2.53 -25.17
C GLN A 122 -11.48 2.39 -23.83
N LEU A 123 -10.95 3.49 -23.29
CA LEU A 123 -10.28 3.53 -21.98
C LEU A 123 -11.19 3.08 -20.82
N MET A 124 -12.49 3.34 -20.88
CA MET A 124 -13.46 2.89 -19.87
C MET A 124 -13.98 1.46 -20.10
N SER A 125 -14.02 0.99 -21.34
CA SER A 125 -14.76 -0.24 -21.71
C SER A 125 -13.93 -1.53 -21.70
N GLY A 126 -12.59 -1.44 -21.77
CA GLY A 126 -11.73 -2.62 -21.67
C GLY A 126 -10.25 -2.32 -21.90
N ALA A 127 -9.44 -3.36 -21.94
CA ALA A 127 -7.98 -3.24 -22.12
C ALA A 127 -7.61 -2.47 -23.39
N VAL A 128 -6.87 -1.37 -23.24
CA VAL A 128 -6.35 -0.57 -24.36
C VAL A 128 -4.86 -0.82 -24.52
N GLN A 129 -4.42 -1.10 -25.76
CA GLN A 129 -3.01 -1.09 -26.11
C GLN A 129 -2.64 0.27 -26.69
N MET A 130 -2.12 1.18 -25.86
CA MET A 130 -1.58 2.45 -26.35
C MET A 130 -0.08 2.31 -26.66
N GLY A 131 0.33 2.64 -27.89
CA GLY A 131 1.75 2.80 -28.23
C GLY A 131 2.44 1.63 -28.96
N ASP A 132 1.71 0.60 -29.40
CA ASP A 132 2.29 -0.36 -30.35
C ASP A 132 2.37 0.28 -31.75
N ARG A 133 3.59 0.58 -32.19
CA ARG A 133 3.87 1.39 -33.38
C ARG A 133 3.48 0.71 -34.71
N GLN A 134 3.12 -0.58 -34.70
CA GLN A 134 2.95 -1.35 -35.93
C GLN A 134 1.60 -1.11 -36.64
N THR A 135 0.57 -0.61 -35.96
CA THR A 135 -0.69 -0.17 -36.59
C THR A 135 -1.29 1.02 -35.83
N ARG A 136 -1.00 2.26 -36.24
CA ARG A 136 -1.65 3.45 -35.68
C ARG A 136 -3.11 3.46 -36.12
N SER A 137 -4.02 3.23 -35.18
CA SER A 137 -5.45 3.48 -35.36
C SER A 137 -5.73 4.99 -35.48
N ASP A 138 -6.91 5.38 -35.94
CA ASP A 138 -7.33 6.80 -35.94
C ASP A 138 -7.35 7.36 -34.51
N ALA A 139 -7.69 6.53 -33.51
CA ALA A 139 -7.61 6.86 -32.10
C ALA A 139 -6.16 7.17 -31.64
N ASP A 140 -5.16 6.45 -32.15
CA ASP A 140 -3.75 6.77 -31.84
C ASP A 140 -3.31 8.11 -32.45
N GLN A 141 -3.86 8.48 -33.61
CA GLN A 141 -3.55 9.78 -34.24
C GLN A 141 -4.17 10.93 -33.45
N GLU A 142 -5.43 10.81 -33.06
CA GLU A 142 -6.09 11.80 -32.21
C GLU A 142 -5.39 11.93 -30.86
N PHE A 143 -4.98 10.81 -30.25
CA PHE A 143 -4.22 10.86 -29.01
C PHE A 143 -2.88 11.60 -29.16
N GLN A 144 -2.20 11.46 -30.30
CA GLN A 144 -0.99 12.25 -30.57
C GLN A 144 -1.29 13.75 -30.67
N VAL A 145 -2.42 14.15 -31.25
CA VAL A 145 -2.84 15.57 -31.26
C VAL A 145 -3.02 16.09 -29.83
N LEU A 146 -3.60 15.28 -28.92
CA LEU A 146 -3.72 15.63 -27.50
C LEU A 146 -2.36 15.78 -26.81
N LEU A 147 -1.39 14.94 -27.19
CA LEU A 147 -0.03 14.94 -26.64
C LEU A 147 0.87 16.05 -27.20
N ASP A 148 0.53 16.61 -28.36
CA ASP A 148 1.26 17.74 -28.97
C ASP A 148 0.93 19.08 -28.27
N ASP A 149 -0.19 19.18 -27.55
CA ASP A 149 -0.56 20.35 -26.75
C ASP A 149 -0.10 20.21 -25.31
N SER A 150 0.95 20.95 -24.95
CA SER A 150 1.59 20.91 -23.62
C SER A 150 0.63 21.23 -22.47
N ASP A 151 -0.42 22.01 -22.70
CA ASP A 151 -1.43 22.34 -21.69
C ASP A 151 -2.32 21.14 -21.32
N ASN A 152 -2.32 20.09 -22.14
CA ASN A 152 -3.04 18.85 -21.87
C ASN A 152 -2.32 17.91 -20.90
N ALA A 153 -1.02 18.08 -20.64
CA ALA A 153 -0.31 17.20 -19.70
C ALA A 153 -0.96 17.14 -18.30
N PRO A 154 -1.26 18.27 -17.62
CA PRO A 154 -1.97 18.23 -16.33
C PRO A 154 -3.43 17.78 -16.45
N ARG A 155 -4.13 18.10 -17.55
CA ARG A 155 -5.52 17.67 -17.79
C ARG A 155 -5.64 16.16 -17.97
N LEU A 156 -4.77 15.57 -18.80
CA LEU A 156 -4.67 14.13 -19.01
C LEU A 156 -4.27 13.42 -17.71
N SER A 157 -3.45 14.04 -16.88
CA SER A 157 -3.13 13.52 -15.55
C SER A 157 -4.38 13.45 -14.64
N ASN A 158 -5.19 14.50 -14.59
CA ASN A 158 -6.45 14.50 -13.85
C ASN A 158 -7.44 13.46 -14.41
N ALA A 159 -7.56 13.36 -15.74
CA ALA A 159 -8.39 12.33 -16.38
C ALA A 159 -7.93 10.92 -16.01
N ALA A 160 -6.63 10.65 -15.96
CA ALA A 160 -6.10 9.37 -15.50
C ALA A 160 -6.48 9.08 -14.03
N VAL A 161 -6.45 10.08 -13.15
CA VAL A 161 -6.87 9.91 -11.75
C VAL A 161 -8.37 9.59 -11.64
N ALA A 162 -9.22 10.26 -12.43
CA ALA A 162 -10.64 9.94 -12.50
C ALA A 162 -10.87 8.52 -13.05
N LEU A 163 -10.13 8.11 -14.08
CA LEU A 163 -10.20 6.77 -14.66
C LEU A 163 -9.76 5.68 -13.68
N PHE A 164 -8.69 5.92 -12.93
CA PHE A 164 -8.25 5.04 -11.85
C PHE A 164 -9.36 4.90 -10.79
N THR A 165 -9.95 6.03 -10.37
CA THR A 165 -11.03 6.05 -9.38
C THR A 165 -12.26 5.29 -9.88
N LEU A 166 -12.60 5.41 -11.16
CA LEU A 166 -13.67 4.64 -11.80
C LEU A 166 -13.40 3.13 -11.72
N GLY A 167 -12.19 2.70 -12.04
CA GLY A 167 -11.82 1.29 -12.00
C GLY A 167 -11.77 0.72 -10.57
N GLU A 168 -11.36 1.50 -9.57
CA GLU A 168 -11.48 1.14 -8.16
C GLU A 168 -12.95 0.99 -7.73
N ALA A 169 -13.80 1.98 -8.04
CA ALA A 169 -15.24 1.93 -7.73
C ALA A 169 -15.96 0.73 -8.39
N GLN A 170 -15.54 0.37 -9.61
CA GLN A 170 -16.03 -0.79 -10.33
C GLN A 170 -15.63 -2.11 -9.64
N ARG A 171 -14.40 -2.19 -9.11
CA ARG A 171 -13.92 -3.34 -8.30
C ARG A 171 -14.67 -3.48 -6.97
N ASP A 172 -15.06 -2.36 -6.38
CA ASP A 172 -15.87 -2.30 -5.15
C ASP A 172 -17.33 -2.77 -5.33
N GLY A 173 -17.71 -3.24 -6.52
CA GLY A 173 -19.05 -3.74 -6.81
C GLY A 173 -20.11 -2.65 -6.94
N ARG A 174 -19.71 -1.37 -6.97
CA ARG A 174 -20.58 -0.23 -7.28
C ARG A 174 -20.54 0.08 -8.78
N ALA A 175 -20.69 -0.96 -9.58
CA ALA A 175 -20.47 -0.90 -11.00
C ALA A 175 -21.43 0.06 -11.72
N VAL A 176 -20.96 0.70 -12.79
CA VAL A 176 -21.84 1.33 -13.77
C VAL A 176 -22.58 0.22 -14.53
N THR A 177 -23.91 0.17 -14.39
CA THR A 177 -24.71 -1.00 -14.81
C THR A 177 -25.15 -0.98 -16.27
N ASP A 178 -24.91 0.09 -17.01
CA ASP A 178 -25.35 0.24 -18.40
C ASP A 178 -24.41 -0.42 -19.44
N GLY A 179 -23.33 -1.04 -18.97
CA GLY A 179 -22.33 -1.71 -19.81
C GLY A 179 -21.32 -0.77 -20.47
N SER A 180 -21.32 0.52 -20.14
CA SER A 180 -20.35 1.50 -20.65
C SER A 180 -18.96 1.39 -20.04
N VAL A 181 -18.83 0.68 -18.91
CA VAL A 181 -17.58 0.47 -18.17
C VAL A 181 -17.26 -1.03 -18.11
N GLY A 182 -16.02 -1.37 -18.43
CA GLY A 182 -15.51 -2.73 -18.47
C GLY A 182 -15.13 -3.30 -17.10
N ASN A 183 -14.15 -4.21 -17.10
CA ASN A 183 -13.56 -4.74 -15.88
C ASN A 183 -12.77 -3.63 -15.15
N GLY A 184 -12.99 -3.46 -13.85
CA GLY A 184 -12.32 -2.44 -13.05
C GLY A 184 -10.79 -2.57 -13.00
N ASP A 185 -10.24 -3.79 -13.09
CA ASP A 185 -8.78 -4.01 -13.22
C ASP A 185 -8.25 -3.36 -14.50
N GLU A 186 -8.88 -3.66 -15.65
CA GLU A 186 -8.48 -3.13 -16.96
C GLU A 186 -8.62 -1.61 -17.02
N VAL A 187 -9.70 -1.06 -16.48
CA VAL A 187 -9.94 0.39 -16.42
C VAL A 187 -8.85 1.08 -15.59
N SER A 188 -8.45 0.48 -14.47
CA SER A 188 -7.42 1.05 -13.61
C SER A 188 -6.03 0.95 -14.23
N THR A 189 -5.72 -0.18 -14.87
CA THR A 189 -4.53 -0.35 -15.72
C THR A 189 -4.47 0.72 -16.80
N ASN A 190 -5.58 1.00 -17.49
CA ASN A 190 -5.63 2.04 -18.54
C ASN A 190 -5.24 3.43 -18.01
N ALA A 191 -5.49 3.75 -16.74
CA ALA A 191 -5.02 5.00 -16.12
C ALA A 191 -3.48 5.07 -16.04
N ALA A 192 -2.81 3.97 -15.67
CA ALA A 192 -1.35 3.92 -15.67
C ALA A 192 -0.76 3.92 -17.08
N ILE A 193 -1.41 3.27 -18.05
CA ILE A 193 -1.03 3.32 -19.47
C ILE A 193 -1.15 4.77 -19.98
N LEU A 194 -2.23 5.47 -19.65
CA LEU A 194 -2.45 6.87 -20.02
C LEU A 194 -1.33 7.77 -19.45
N LEU A 195 -1.01 7.64 -18.17
CA LEU A 195 0.08 8.37 -17.54
C LEU A 195 1.45 8.01 -18.14
N THR A 196 1.68 6.75 -18.47
CA THR A 196 2.90 6.31 -19.16
C THR A 196 3.02 6.96 -20.53
N ALA A 197 1.93 7.06 -21.28
CA ALA A 197 1.93 7.72 -22.58
C ALA A 197 2.15 9.24 -22.46
N VAL A 198 1.49 9.91 -21.52
CA VAL A 198 1.72 11.33 -21.21
C VAL A 198 3.21 11.57 -20.92
N THR A 199 3.77 10.81 -19.99
CA THR A 199 5.17 11.00 -19.53
C THR A 199 6.22 10.66 -20.57
N ARG A 200 5.92 9.77 -21.53
CA ARG A 200 6.84 9.42 -22.64
C ARG A 200 6.78 10.40 -23.81
N ASN A 201 5.62 10.99 -24.11
CA ASN A 201 5.42 11.76 -25.34
C ASN A 201 5.54 13.28 -25.13
N PHE A 202 5.14 13.81 -23.98
CA PHE A 202 5.38 15.23 -23.70
C PHE A 202 6.88 15.48 -23.61
N THR A 203 7.37 16.38 -24.46
CA THR A 203 8.79 16.73 -24.49
C THR A 203 9.21 17.40 -23.18
N THR A 204 10.49 17.26 -22.82
CA THR A 204 11.09 17.92 -21.65
C THR A 204 11.13 19.44 -21.73
N SER A 205 10.53 20.06 -22.75
CA SER A 205 10.48 21.51 -22.93
C SER A 205 9.54 22.22 -21.95
N ALA A 206 8.58 21.49 -21.34
CA ALA A 206 7.67 22.01 -20.31
C ALA A 206 7.62 21.10 -19.07
N PRO A 207 8.73 20.92 -18.34
CA PRO A 207 8.83 19.93 -17.27
C PRO A 207 7.82 20.20 -16.14
N ALA A 208 7.51 21.45 -15.84
CA ALA A 208 6.54 21.83 -14.81
C ALA A 208 5.13 21.27 -15.06
N GLN A 209 4.71 21.18 -16.33
CA GLN A 209 3.40 20.65 -16.72
C GLN A 209 3.34 19.11 -16.57
N LEU A 210 4.49 18.43 -16.64
CA LEU A 210 4.59 16.98 -16.48
C LEU A 210 4.63 16.51 -15.02
N ARG A 211 4.87 17.41 -14.07
CA ARG A 211 5.02 17.06 -12.65
C ARG A 211 3.83 16.27 -12.10
N ALA A 212 2.61 16.69 -12.42
CA ALA A 212 1.38 15.99 -12.03
C ALA A 212 1.36 14.55 -12.55
N ALA A 213 1.69 14.36 -13.83
CA ALA A 213 1.74 13.05 -14.46
C ALA A 213 2.83 12.16 -13.87
N TRP A 214 4.01 12.71 -13.56
CA TRP A 214 5.10 11.96 -12.90
C TRP A 214 4.73 11.54 -11.46
N LEU A 215 4.14 12.43 -10.67
CA LEU A 215 3.65 12.10 -9.33
C LEU A 215 2.57 11.02 -9.36
N ASN A 216 1.57 11.19 -10.23
CA ASN A 216 0.49 10.22 -10.36
C ASN A 216 0.96 8.89 -10.92
N LEU A 217 1.89 8.87 -11.87
CA LEU A 217 2.47 7.62 -12.37
C LEU A 217 3.25 6.90 -11.26
N GLY A 218 4.08 7.61 -10.51
CA GLY A 218 4.81 7.06 -9.37
C GLY A 218 3.92 6.54 -8.25
N PHE A 219 2.74 7.14 -8.08
CA PHE A 219 1.77 6.74 -7.07
C PHE A 219 0.89 5.56 -7.53
N LEU A 220 0.35 5.61 -8.75
CA LEU A 220 -0.65 4.65 -9.24
C LEU A 220 -0.03 3.36 -9.79
N ALA A 221 1.09 3.42 -10.51
CA ALA A 221 1.67 2.24 -11.15
C ALA A 221 1.98 1.08 -10.16
N PRO A 222 2.52 1.34 -8.95
CA PRO A 222 2.75 0.29 -7.96
C PRO A 222 1.48 -0.36 -7.41
N LEU A 223 0.35 0.36 -7.40
CA LEU A 223 -0.95 -0.16 -6.96
C LEU A 223 -1.50 -1.21 -7.93
N LEU A 224 -1.15 -1.08 -9.22
CA LEU A 224 -1.70 -1.88 -10.31
C LEU A 224 -0.82 -3.07 -10.71
N ASN A 225 0.37 -3.21 -10.09
CA ASN A 225 1.33 -4.28 -10.38
C ASN A 225 1.72 -4.38 -11.88
N GLU A 226 1.65 -3.26 -12.60
CA GLU A 226 2.02 -3.17 -14.01
C GLU A 226 3.53 -3.39 -14.18
N GLY A 227 3.90 -4.43 -14.94
CA GLY A 227 5.25 -5.01 -15.03
C GLY A 227 6.33 -4.12 -15.67
N ASP A 228 5.97 -3.00 -16.30
CA ASP A 228 6.89 -1.99 -16.86
C ASP A 228 7.45 -1.06 -15.77
N SER A 229 7.86 -1.67 -14.66
CA SER A 229 8.10 -1.12 -13.32
C SER A 229 9.25 -0.10 -13.18
N TYR A 230 9.78 0.41 -14.30
CA TYR A 230 10.90 1.36 -14.33
C TYR A 230 10.53 2.74 -14.86
N VAL A 231 9.46 2.88 -15.66
CA VAL A 231 9.11 4.20 -16.26
C VAL A 231 8.84 5.24 -15.19
N GLN A 232 8.18 4.84 -14.09
CA GLN A 232 7.92 5.70 -12.95
C GLN A 232 9.20 6.11 -12.21
N LEU A 233 10.20 5.23 -12.11
CA LEU A 233 11.47 5.54 -11.48
C LEU A 233 12.23 6.57 -12.31
N ASP A 234 12.33 6.33 -13.62
CA ASP A 234 13.03 7.21 -14.56
C ASP A 234 12.36 8.59 -14.62
N ALA A 235 11.02 8.64 -14.62
CA ALA A 235 10.24 9.87 -14.55
C ALA A 235 10.57 10.71 -13.30
N LEU A 236 10.50 10.11 -12.12
CA LEU A 236 10.78 10.80 -10.85
C LEU A 236 12.25 11.21 -10.73
N GLN A 237 13.18 10.36 -11.18
CA GLN A 237 14.61 10.70 -11.21
C GLN A 237 14.91 11.84 -12.19
N SER A 238 14.28 11.83 -13.36
CA SER A 238 14.38 12.90 -14.35
C SER A 238 13.92 14.24 -13.76
N TRP A 239 12.78 14.26 -13.04
CA TRP A 239 12.32 15.46 -12.33
C TRP A 239 13.36 15.97 -11.32
N LEU A 240 13.90 15.09 -10.48
CA LEU A 240 14.88 15.44 -9.45
C LEU A 240 16.22 15.94 -10.00
N SER A 241 16.55 15.62 -11.25
CA SER A 241 17.76 16.16 -11.91
C SER A 241 17.72 17.67 -12.06
N SER A 242 16.52 18.26 -12.18
CA SER A 242 16.29 19.70 -12.34
C SER A 242 15.61 20.34 -11.12
N ASN A 243 14.95 19.54 -10.27
CA ASN A 243 14.20 19.99 -9.10
C ASN A 243 14.67 19.22 -7.85
N SER A 244 15.95 19.39 -7.53
CA SER A 244 16.63 18.57 -6.52
C SER A 244 16.09 18.75 -5.09
N ASP A 245 15.24 19.73 -4.82
CA ASP A 245 14.64 20.02 -3.52
C ASP A 245 13.16 19.62 -3.41
N ASP A 246 12.57 19.02 -4.45
CA ASP A 246 11.17 18.57 -4.42
C ASP A 246 10.97 17.43 -3.41
N ALA A 247 10.42 17.76 -2.25
CA ALA A 247 10.22 16.83 -1.16
C ALA A 247 9.22 15.72 -1.50
N THR A 248 8.17 16.03 -2.25
CA THR A 248 7.15 15.07 -2.66
C THR A 248 7.74 14.00 -3.57
N VAL A 249 8.49 14.43 -4.59
CA VAL A 249 9.11 13.47 -5.54
C VAL A 249 10.19 12.64 -4.87
N ARG A 250 11.02 13.23 -3.99
CA ARG A 250 12.02 12.47 -3.21
C ARG A 250 11.36 11.43 -2.32
N TYR A 251 10.32 11.82 -1.60
CA TYR A 251 9.58 10.92 -0.72
C TYR A 251 8.97 9.75 -1.51
N LEU A 252 8.30 10.05 -2.62
CA LEU A 252 7.67 9.04 -3.47
C LEU A 252 8.71 8.09 -4.11
N LEU A 253 9.80 8.63 -4.65
CA LEU A 253 10.89 7.83 -5.23
C LEU A 253 11.56 6.93 -4.17
N ALA A 254 11.81 7.47 -2.98
CA ALA A 254 12.35 6.68 -1.88
C ALA A 254 11.39 5.56 -1.46
N SER A 255 10.08 5.81 -1.45
CA SER A 255 9.07 4.79 -1.22
C SER A 255 9.14 3.66 -2.26
N LEU A 256 9.21 4.01 -3.55
CA LEU A 256 9.40 3.05 -4.65
C LEU A 256 10.66 2.19 -4.47
N LEU A 257 11.79 2.82 -4.24
CA LEU A 257 13.05 2.10 -4.00
C LEU A 257 12.93 1.22 -2.76
N SER A 258 12.32 1.73 -1.69
CA SER A 258 12.07 0.96 -0.46
C SER A 258 11.19 -0.25 -0.68
N ASP A 259 10.30 -0.28 -1.67
CA ASP A 259 9.48 -1.44 -2.04
C ASP A 259 10.18 -2.45 -2.95
N GLY A 260 11.43 -2.17 -3.33
CA GLY A 260 12.21 -3.03 -4.21
C GLY A 260 12.06 -2.70 -5.70
N PHE A 261 11.39 -1.60 -6.06
CA PHE A 261 11.44 -1.07 -7.42
C PHE A 261 12.84 -0.51 -7.66
N VAL A 262 13.71 -1.30 -8.28
CA VAL A 262 15.10 -0.90 -8.62
C VAL A 262 15.29 -0.92 -10.13
N PRO A 263 15.88 0.12 -10.75
CA PRO A 263 16.06 0.16 -12.20
C PRO A 263 16.76 -1.10 -12.72
N PHE A 264 16.23 -1.71 -13.78
CA PHE A 264 16.93 -2.77 -14.48
C PHE A 264 18.04 -2.17 -15.35
N ILE A 265 19.27 -2.17 -14.83
CA ILE A 265 20.45 -1.75 -15.57
C ILE A 265 20.93 -2.95 -16.40
N SER A 266 20.56 -2.99 -17.67
CA SER A 266 21.01 -4.03 -18.61
C SER A 266 22.55 -4.09 -18.61
N GLY A 267 23.09 -5.28 -18.30
CA GLY A 267 24.54 -5.52 -18.24
C GLY A 267 25.20 -5.27 -16.87
N SER A 268 24.46 -4.80 -15.86
CA SER A 268 24.96 -4.78 -14.48
C SER A 268 24.59 -6.08 -13.76
N THR A 269 25.57 -6.74 -13.14
CA THR A 269 25.33 -7.88 -12.24
C THR A 269 25.05 -7.44 -10.80
N THR A 270 25.19 -6.16 -10.50
CA THR A 270 24.96 -5.59 -9.17
C THR A 270 23.87 -4.53 -9.25
N GLN A 271 22.64 -4.91 -8.90
CA GLN A 271 21.61 -3.93 -8.57
C GLN A 271 21.97 -3.30 -7.21
N PRO A 272 21.78 -1.98 -7.04
CA PRO A 272 21.95 -1.36 -5.75
C PRO A 272 20.97 -1.98 -4.75
N ASP A 273 21.42 -2.15 -3.51
CA ASP A 273 20.54 -2.55 -2.42
C ASP A 273 19.38 -1.53 -2.28
N PRO A 274 18.10 -1.98 -2.29
CA PRO A 274 16.96 -1.06 -2.31
C PRO A 274 16.91 -0.09 -1.13
N LEU A 275 17.31 -0.54 0.06
CA LEU A 275 17.40 0.31 1.25
C LEU A 275 18.46 1.40 1.06
N THR A 276 19.65 1.03 0.60
CA THR A 276 20.75 1.98 0.33
C THR A 276 20.34 3.04 -0.70
N ALA A 277 19.69 2.64 -1.80
CA ALA A 277 19.22 3.56 -2.83
C ALA A 277 18.16 4.54 -2.29
N SER A 278 17.20 4.03 -1.50
CA SER A 278 16.18 4.85 -0.86
C SER A 278 16.77 5.90 0.09
N LEU A 279 17.69 5.48 0.98
CA LEU A 279 18.36 6.40 1.91
C LEU A 279 19.16 7.48 1.18
N GLN A 280 19.78 7.16 0.04
CA GLN A 280 20.49 8.14 -0.78
C GLN A 280 19.54 9.21 -1.37
N VAL A 281 18.34 8.81 -1.80
CA VAL A 281 17.32 9.76 -2.29
C VAL A 281 16.79 10.66 -1.17
N LEU A 282 16.70 10.14 0.05
CA LEU A 282 16.20 10.86 1.23
C LEU A 282 17.22 11.79 1.88
N GLU A 283 18.51 11.61 1.64
CA GLU A 283 19.57 12.36 2.33
C GLU A 283 19.40 13.90 2.27
N PRO A 284 19.02 14.51 1.12
CA PRO A 284 18.76 15.94 1.07
C PRO A 284 17.60 16.40 1.97
N LEU A 285 16.57 15.56 2.17
CA LEU A 285 15.48 15.86 3.10
C LEU A 285 15.95 15.80 4.55
N ARG A 286 16.83 14.85 4.88
CA ARG A 286 17.37 14.68 6.23
C ARG A 286 18.33 15.80 6.63
N SER A 287 19.02 16.36 5.63
CA SER A 287 20.00 17.43 5.81
C SER A 287 19.39 18.84 5.90
N ASP A 288 18.22 19.10 5.31
CA ASP A 288 17.52 20.39 5.44
C ASP A 288 16.65 20.41 6.71
N ALA A 289 16.89 21.37 7.61
CA ALA A 289 16.15 21.51 8.86
C ALA A 289 14.62 21.61 8.68
N ARG A 290 14.14 22.15 7.54
CA ARG A 290 12.71 22.29 7.23
C ARG A 290 12.04 20.96 6.90
N THR A 291 12.78 20.03 6.31
CA THR A 291 12.27 18.72 5.84
C THR A 291 12.87 17.55 6.61
N ALA A 292 13.77 17.79 7.56
CA ALA A 292 14.48 16.75 8.30
C ALA A 292 13.55 15.77 9.02
N ALA A 293 12.45 16.26 9.59
CA ALA A 293 11.45 15.39 10.21
C ALA A 293 10.84 14.41 9.20
N LEU A 294 10.48 14.88 7.99
CA LEU A 294 10.00 14.04 6.89
C LEU A 294 11.09 13.08 6.40
N GLY A 295 12.32 13.55 6.25
CA GLY A 295 13.45 12.72 5.81
C GLY A 295 13.73 11.56 6.77
N ASP A 296 13.73 11.83 8.08
CA ASP A 296 13.91 10.81 9.12
C ASP A 296 12.69 9.87 9.19
N SER A 297 11.48 10.39 8.99
CA SER A 297 10.23 9.62 8.87
C SER A 297 10.30 8.60 7.73
N ALA A 298 10.63 9.08 6.52
CA ALA A 298 10.76 8.26 5.32
C ALA A 298 11.91 7.24 5.43
N ALA A 299 12.99 7.59 6.12
CA ALA A 299 14.07 6.66 6.41
C ALA A 299 13.60 5.53 7.34
N GLY A 300 12.75 5.85 8.33
CA GLY A 300 12.05 4.86 9.14
C GLY A 300 11.23 3.88 8.31
N ASP A 301 10.45 4.39 7.36
CA ASP A 301 9.69 3.56 6.42
C ASP A 301 10.59 2.64 5.58
N ALA A 302 11.69 3.18 5.06
CA ALA A 302 12.67 2.44 4.27
C ALA A 302 13.31 1.29 5.07
N TYR A 303 13.77 1.58 6.29
CA TYR A 303 14.32 0.56 7.19
C TYR A 303 13.28 -0.51 7.54
N PHE A 304 12.04 -0.12 7.83
CA PHE A 304 11.02 -1.08 8.21
C PHE A 304 10.64 -2.00 7.06
N ARG A 305 10.44 -1.47 5.85
CA ARG A 305 10.21 -2.29 4.64
C ARG A 305 11.37 -3.26 4.37
N ALA A 306 12.61 -2.80 4.57
CA ALA A 306 13.79 -3.65 4.47
C ALA A 306 13.83 -4.74 5.55
N ALA A 307 13.32 -4.47 6.77
CA ALA A 307 13.17 -5.47 7.82
C ALA A 307 12.14 -6.54 7.44
N LEU A 308 10.97 -6.13 6.93
CA LEU A 308 9.91 -7.05 6.48
C LEU A 308 10.43 -8.03 5.42
N ARG A 309 11.11 -7.54 4.38
CA ARG A 309 11.73 -8.42 3.36
C ARG A 309 12.75 -9.42 3.90
N LYS A 310 13.45 -9.07 4.98
CA LYS A 310 14.45 -9.93 5.61
C LYS A 310 13.84 -10.92 6.62
N GLN A 311 12.59 -10.74 7.04
CA GLN A 311 12.01 -11.49 8.16
C GLN A 311 12.06 -13.01 7.95
N GLY A 312 11.69 -13.50 6.77
CA GLY A 312 11.67 -14.94 6.48
C GLY A 312 13.06 -15.59 6.34
N ASN A 313 14.04 -14.85 5.84
CA ASN A 313 15.35 -15.40 5.47
C ASN A 313 16.48 -15.06 6.46
N ALA A 314 16.36 -13.93 7.18
CA ALA A 314 17.39 -13.40 8.06
C ALA A 314 16.75 -12.68 9.27
N PRO A 315 16.04 -13.39 10.16
CA PRO A 315 15.23 -12.78 11.23
C PRO A 315 16.04 -11.91 12.20
N TYR A 316 17.29 -12.28 12.51
CA TYR A 316 18.18 -11.44 13.33
C TYR A 316 18.55 -10.12 12.66
N GLN A 317 18.80 -10.14 11.35
CA GLN A 317 19.07 -8.93 10.58
C GLN A 317 17.80 -8.09 10.41
N ALA A 318 16.65 -8.74 10.25
CA ALA A 318 15.34 -8.09 10.20
C ALA A 318 15.08 -7.29 11.48
N ARG A 319 15.22 -7.91 12.66
CA ARG A 319 15.09 -7.23 13.97
C ARG A 319 16.10 -6.09 14.15
N THR A 320 17.34 -6.27 13.68
CA THR A 320 18.35 -5.20 13.71
C THR A 320 17.95 -4.02 12.82
N THR A 321 17.45 -4.31 11.61
CA THR A 321 16.98 -3.28 10.67
C THR A 321 15.72 -2.58 11.20
N ALA A 322 14.80 -3.31 11.85
CA ALA A 322 13.62 -2.72 12.50
C ALA A 322 13.99 -1.78 13.65
N ARG A 323 15.06 -2.05 14.41
CA ARG A 323 15.57 -1.08 15.40
C ARG A 323 16.09 0.20 14.75
N GLN A 324 16.72 0.12 13.59
CA GLN A 324 17.12 1.31 12.83
C GLN A 324 15.90 2.13 12.37
N ALA A 325 14.80 1.45 12.01
CA ALA A 325 13.53 2.12 11.74
C ALA A 325 13.00 2.87 12.97
N LEU A 326 13.03 2.24 14.14
CA LEU A 326 12.65 2.85 15.41
C LEU A 326 13.50 4.09 15.73
N ASP A 327 14.83 3.99 15.58
CA ASP A 327 15.74 5.12 15.78
C ASP A 327 15.42 6.29 14.83
N ALA A 328 15.09 5.99 13.57
CA ALA A 328 14.71 7.00 12.58
C ALA A 328 13.38 7.68 12.95
N TYR A 329 12.36 6.93 13.39
CA TYR A 329 11.12 7.51 13.89
C TYR A 329 11.32 8.35 15.16
N ASP A 330 12.19 7.91 16.09
CA ASP A 330 12.51 8.69 17.29
C ASP A 330 13.32 9.97 16.95
N ASN A 331 14.12 9.96 15.88
CA ASN A 331 14.73 11.18 15.34
C ASN A 331 13.67 12.14 14.76
N ALA A 332 12.70 11.62 13.99
CA ALA A 332 11.60 12.41 13.46
C ALA A 332 10.73 12.99 14.60
N LEU A 333 10.39 12.18 15.62
CA LEU A 333 9.57 12.57 16.78
C LEU A 333 10.18 13.65 17.67
N ARG A 334 11.51 13.79 17.65
CA ARG A 334 12.21 14.93 18.30
C ARG A 334 11.93 16.25 17.61
N ARG A 335 11.66 16.21 16.30
CA ARG A 335 11.50 17.38 15.42
C ARG A 335 10.05 17.71 15.11
N ASN A 336 9.16 16.72 15.09
CA ASN A 336 7.74 16.87 14.77
C ASN A 336 6.91 15.87 15.59
N ARG A 337 5.67 16.23 15.96
CA ARG A 337 4.78 15.40 16.79
C ARG A 337 3.59 14.83 16.01
N ASP A 338 3.75 14.62 14.71
CA ASP A 338 2.71 14.09 13.85
C ASP A 338 2.14 12.78 14.43
N PRO A 339 0.82 12.65 14.57
CA PRO A 339 0.18 11.41 15.02
C PRO A 339 0.61 10.17 14.21
N GLY A 340 0.85 10.32 12.91
CA GLY A 340 1.35 9.26 12.03
C GLY A 340 2.73 8.73 12.42
N LEU A 341 3.62 9.58 12.97
CA LEU A 341 4.93 9.15 13.48
C LEU A 341 4.79 8.24 14.70
N PHE A 342 3.84 8.56 15.60
CA PHE A 342 3.54 7.71 16.74
C PHE A 342 2.94 6.36 16.32
N ALA A 343 2.06 6.36 15.31
CA ALA A 343 1.50 5.13 14.77
C ALA A 343 2.55 4.26 14.07
N ALA A 344 3.46 4.87 13.29
CA ALA A 344 4.57 4.16 12.66
C ALA A 344 5.52 3.56 13.70
N ARG A 345 5.83 4.32 14.77
CA ARG A 345 6.58 3.84 15.93
C ARG A 345 5.89 2.63 16.58
N ALA A 346 4.58 2.72 16.83
CA ALA A 346 3.80 1.63 17.42
C ALA A 346 3.90 0.33 16.60
N THR A 347 3.79 0.42 15.27
CA THR A 347 3.94 -0.73 14.37
C THR A 347 5.31 -1.38 14.46
N VAL A 348 6.40 -0.60 14.51
CA VAL A 348 7.75 -1.15 14.65
C VAL A 348 7.96 -1.81 16.02
N LEU A 349 7.43 -1.21 17.09
CA LEU A 349 7.51 -1.77 18.44
C LEU A 349 6.77 -3.11 18.53
N ASP A 350 5.59 -3.18 17.93
CA ASP A 350 4.82 -4.42 17.89
C ASP A 350 5.56 -5.51 17.09
N TYR A 351 6.15 -5.15 15.94
CA TYR A 351 7.02 -6.05 15.17
C TYR A 351 8.22 -6.55 16.00
N LEU A 352 8.79 -5.71 16.85
CA LEU A 352 9.88 -6.07 17.75
C LEU A 352 9.43 -6.93 18.95
N GLY A 353 8.12 -7.04 19.18
CA GLY A 353 7.49 -7.78 20.28
C GLY A 353 7.33 -6.96 21.56
N ASP A 354 7.46 -5.63 21.49
CA ASP A 354 7.26 -4.72 22.62
C ASP A 354 5.85 -4.13 22.61
N THR A 355 4.86 -5.01 22.82
CA THR A 355 3.44 -4.65 22.77
C THR A 355 3.05 -3.57 23.79
N PRO A 356 3.55 -3.54 25.05
CA PRO A 356 3.24 -2.45 25.97
C PRO A 356 3.65 -1.07 25.45
N ASP A 357 4.87 -0.93 24.91
CA ASP A 357 5.33 0.34 24.35
C ASP A 357 4.64 0.66 23.01
N ALA A 358 4.25 -0.36 22.24
CA ALA A 358 3.43 -0.20 21.05
C ALA A 358 2.07 0.42 21.38
N VAL A 359 1.35 -0.12 22.38
CA VAL A 359 0.09 0.44 22.89
C VAL A 359 0.30 1.89 23.35
N ALA A 360 1.33 2.16 24.16
CA ALA A 360 1.60 3.50 24.65
C ALA A 360 1.88 4.52 23.52
N ALA A 361 2.61 4.11 22.47
CA ALA A 361 2.84 4.92 21.29
C ALA A 361 1.54 5.16 20.50
N GLN A 362 0.73 4.12 20.29
CA GLN A 362 -0.53 4.25 19.57
C GLN A 362 -1.55 5.12 20.33
N GLN A 363 -1.60 5.06 21.66
CA GLN A 363 -2.40 5.97 22.47
C GLN A 363 -1.99 7.44 22.29
N LEU A 364 -0.70 7.73 22.08
CA LEU A 364 -0.27 9.09 21.72
C LEU A 364 -0.72 9.49 20.32
N ALA A 365 -0.70 8.55 19.37
CA ALA A 365 -1.23 8.75 18.03
C ALA A 365 -2.73 9.12 18.08
N VAL A 366 -3.55 8.32 18.78
CA VAL A 366 -4.99 8.57 18.99
C VAL A 366 -5.23 9.89 19.71
N ARG A 367 -4.46 10.23 20.76
CA ARG A 367 -4.58 11.53 21.44
C ARG A 367 -4.28 12.70 20.51
N GLY A 368 -3.35 12.54 19.57
CA GLY A 368 -3.01 13.55 18.58
C GLY A 368 -4.03 13.65 17.43
N ALA A 369 -4.75 12.57 17.14
CA ALA A 369 -5.78 12.49 16.10
C ALA A 369 -7.01 11.69 16.57
N PRO A 370 -7.82 12.23 17.50
CA PRO A 370 -8.90 11.46 18.15
C PRO A 370 -10.08 11.13 17.23
N ARG A 371 -10.14 11.74 16.04
CA ARG A 371 -11.16 11.43 15.00
C ARG A 371 -10.68 10.39 13.98
N SER A 372 -9.47 9.85 14.16
CA SER A 372 -8.92 8.82 13.29
C SER A 372 -9.50 7.45 13.61
N ALA A 373 -10.49 7.00 12.83
CA ALA A 373 -11.02 5.65 12.97
C ALA A 373 -9.93 4.59 12.79
N GLY A 374 -9.02 4.76 11.83
CA GLY A 374 -7.90 3.84 11.62
C GLY A 374 -6.97 3.75 12.83
N ALA A 375 -6.62 4.88 13.46
CA ALA A 375 -5.77 4.86 14.64
C ALA A 375 -6.43 4.17 15.85
N LEU A 376 -7.74 4.32 16.00
CA LEU A 376 -8.53 3.66 17.05
C LEU A 376 -8.63 2.16 16.82
N ILE A 377 -8.80 1.72 15.56
CA ILE A 377 -8.76 0.30 15.19
C ILE A 377 -7.39 -0.31 15.50
N ASP A 378 -6.31 0.36 15.09
CA ASP A 378 -4.94 -0.06 15.39
C ASP A 378 -4.67 -0.12 16.92
N LEU A 379 -5.25 0.81 17.69
CA LEU A 379 -5.13 0.81 19.15
C LEU A 379 -5.86 -0.39 19.77
N ALA A 380 -7.13 -0.60 19.37
CA ALA A 380 -7.93 -1.73 19.79
C ALA A 380 -7.21 -3.07 19.53
N ALA A 381 -6.56 -3.20 18.36
CA ALA A 381 -5.74 -4.36 18.00
C ALA A 381 -4.58 -4.63 18.96
N LEU A 382 -3.83 -3.57 19.29
CA LEU A 382 -2.68 -3.68 20.19
C LEU A 382 -3.12 -3.96 21.63
N GLU A 383 -4.25 -3.40 22.06
CA GLU A 383 -4.83 -3.63 23.39
C GLU A 383 -5.37 -5.07 23.55
N GLU A 384 -5.99 -5.64 22.51
CA GLU A 384 -6.36 -7.05 22.47
C GLU A 384 -5.13 -7.94 22.67
N LYS A 385 -4.10 -7.74 21.84
CA LYS A 385 -2.84 -8.49 21.90
C LYS A 385 -2.15 -8.36 23.27
N LEU A 386 -2.20 -7.17 23.88
CA LEU A 386 -1.67 -6.95 25.22
C LEU A 386 -2.47 -7.73 26.27
N CYS A 387 -3.80 -7.75 26.17
CA CYS A 387 -4.64 -8.49 27.10
C CYS A 387 -4.55 -10.00 26.94
N ASP A 388 -4.37 -10.52 25.72
CA ASP A 388 -4.10 -11.93 25.49
C ASP A 388 -2.82 -12.37 26.21
N ALA A 389 -1.78 -11.53 26.19
CA ALA A 389 -0.51 -11.81 26.83
C ALA A 389 -0.55 -11.70 28.36
N GLN A 390 -1.39 -10.82 28.91
CA GLN A 390 -1.40 -10.47 30.34
C GLN A 390 -2.61 -11.02 31.12
N GLY A 391 -3.61 -11.56 30.43
CA GLY A 391 -4.88 -11.96 31.04
C GLY A 391 -5.70 -10.79 31.57
N CYS A 392 -5.73 -9.64 30.86
CA CYS A 392 -6.53 -8.47 31.25
C CYS A 392 -7.93 -8.41 30.62
N SER A 393 -8.72 -7.42 31.04
CA SER A 393 -10.06 -7.15 30.50
C SER A 393 -9.99 -6.44 29.15
N TYR A 394 -10.76 -6.91 28.17
CA TYR A 394 -10.90 -6.29 26.83
C TYR A 394 -11.75 -5.01 26.81
N ALA A 395 -11.99 -4.35 27.96
CA ALA A 395 -12.85 -3.18 28.03
C ALA A 395 -12.32 -1.99 27.21
N ALA A 396 -11.02 -1.67 27.33
CA ALA A 396 -10.40 -0.57 26.60
C ALA A 396 -10.45 -0.80 25.07
N MET A 397 -10.07 -2.01 24.64
CA MET A 397 -10.16 -2.42 23.23
C MET A 397 -11.58 -2.22 22.66
N ARG A 398 -12.61 -2.62 23.42
CA ARG A 398 -14.01 -2.46 23.00
C ARG A 398 -14.43 -0.99 22.91
N ASP A 399 -14.03 -0.18 23.88
CA ASP A 399 -14.36 1.25 23.90
C ASP A 399 -13.77 1.98 22.67
N ASP A 400 -12.51 1.69 22.33
CA ASP A 400 -11.84 2.27 21.16
C ASP A 400 -12.41 1.75 19.85
N ALA A 401 -12.74 0.45 19.76
CA ALA A 401 -13.45 -0.13 18.62
C ALA A 401 -14.81 0.52 18.36
N HIS A 402 -15.62 0.71 19.41
CA HIS A 402 -16.90 1.39 19.30
C HIS A 402 -16.74 2.87 18.92
N ALA A 403 -15.70 3.54 19.43
CA ALA A 403 -15.38 4.90 19.02
C ALA A 403 -15.04 4.97 17.53
N ALA A 404 -14.23 4.05 17.02
CA ALA A 404 -13.93 3.94 15.60
C ALA A 404 -15.20 3.71 14.77
N GLN A 405 -16.07 2.78 15.17
CA GLN A 405 -17.33 2.48 14.48
C GLN A 405 -18.26 3.69 14.40
N ARG A 406 -18.39 4.46 15.49
CA ARG A 406 -19.18 5.71 15.48
C ARG A 406 -18.62 6.72 14.50
N LEU A 407 -17.30 6.92 14.50
CA LEU A 407 -16.65 7.84 13.56
C LEU A 407 -16.86 7.42 12.10
N LEU A 408 -16.76 6.12 11.80
CA LEU A 408 -17.03 5.58 10.46
C LEU A 408 -18.49 5.78 10.03
N GLY A 409 -19.45 5.75 10.98
CA GLY A 409 -20.86 6.00 10.71
C GLY A 409 -21.23 7.48 10.57
N GLU A 410 -20.48 8.38 11.20
CA GLU A 410 -20.69 9.84 11.15
C GLU A 410 -20.05 10.50 9.91
N GLN A 411 -19.08 9.86 9.28
CA GLN A 411 -18.30 10.48 8.21
C GLN A 411 -19.10 10.61 6.91
N GLN A 412 -19.00 11.81 6.31
CA GLN A 412 -19.43 12.10 4.95
C GLN A 412 -18.70 11.19 3.94
N PRO A 413 -19.22 11.02 2.70
CA PRO A 413 -18.51 10.26 1.67
C PRO A 413 -17.03 10.68 1.62
N PRO A 414 -16.08 9.72 1.63
CA PRO A 414 -14.66 10.03 1.60
C PRO A 414 -14.36 10.81 0.33
N ARG A 415 -13.54 11.85 0.41
CA ARG A 415 -13.10 12.60 -0.76
C ARG A 415 -11.83 11.98 -1.32
N LEU A 416 -11.67 11.98 -2.64
CA LEU A 416 -10.49 11.43 -3.32
C LEU A 416 -9.19 12.10 -2.85
N ASP A 417 -9.20 13.42 -2.66
CA ASP A 417 -8.06 14.20 -2.15
C ASP A 417 -7.71 13.92 -0.68
N ALA A 418 -8.57 13.19 0.02
CA ALA A 418 -8.40 12.74 1.40
C ALA A 418 -8.39 11.21 1.53
N ALA A 419 -8.52 10.46 0.43
CA ALA A 419 -8.57 9.00 0.48
C ALA A 419 -7.16 8.39 0.61
N ARG A 420 -7.08 7.23 1.26
CA ARG A 420 -5.89 6.37 1.21
C ARG A 420 -6.20 5.14 0.36
N PHE A 421 -5.34 4.87 -0.62
CA PHE A 421 -5.43 3.68 -1.47
C PHE A 421 -4.44 2.61 -0.96
N PRO A 422 -4.93 1.52 -0.34
CA PRO A 422 -4.08 0.39 0.00
C PRO A 422 -3.61 -0.31 -1.28
N ARG A 423 -2.41 -0.92 -1.24
CA ARG A 423 -1.93 -1.71 -2.38
C ARG A 423 -2.75 -3.00 -2.48
N TRP A 424 -3.22 -3.30 -3.68
CA TRP A 424 -3.89 -4.57 -3.96
C TRP A 424 -2.87 -5.71 -3.95
N GLN A 425 -3.02 -6.65 -3.01
CA GLN A 425 -2.37 -7.95 -3.11
C GLN A 425 -3.35 -8.89 -3.83
N GLN A 426 -2.84 -9.56 -4.85
CA GLN A 426 -3.54 -10.39 -5.85
C GLN A 426 -4.87 -11.05 -5.43
N PRO A 427 -5.79 -11.27 -6.40
CA PRO A 427 -7.05 -11.92 -6.12
C PRO A 427 -6.77 -13.37 -5.77
N CYS A 428 -7.49 -13.88 -4.77
CA CYS A 428 -7.57 -15.28 -4.39
C CYS A 428 -7.41 -16.21 -5.61
N VAL A 429 -6.20 -16.72 -5.83
CA VAL A 429 -5.93 -17.63 -6.95
C VAL A 429 -6.56 -18.96 -6.57
N GLY A 430 -7.73 -19.23 -7.16
CA GLY A 430 -8.38 -20.52 -7.08
C GLY A 430 -7.42 -21.63 -7.54
N GLY A 431 -7.21 -22.62 -6.68
CA GLY A 431 -6.62 -23.90 -7.06
C GLY A 431 -5.10 -23.95 -7.13
N GLY A 432 -4.47 -24.20 -5.98
CA GLY A 432 -3.28 -25.07 -5.91
C GLY A 432 -1.92 -24.48 -6.27
N GLN A 433 -1.75 -23.15 -6.32
CA GLN A 433 -0.42 -22.54 -6.43
C GLN A 433 -0.01 -21.86 -5.11
N SER A 434 1.24 -22.10 -4.72
CA SER A 434 1.84 -21.90 -3.41
C SER A 434 1.48 -20.60 -2.67
N LEU A 435 0.98 -20.79 -1.45
CA LEU A 435 0.68 -19.87 -0.34
C LEU A 435 1.81 -18.92 0.11
N VAL A 436 2.93 -18.80 -0.61
CA VAL A 436 4.11 -18.04 -0.16
C VAL A 436 3.99 -16.54 -0.46
N GLY A 437 3.02 -16.12 -1.28
CA GLY A 437 2.80 -14.70 -1.62
C GLY A 437 1.80 -13.94 -0.74
N LEU A 438 1.10 -14.63 0.18
CA LEU A 438 0.05 -14.06 1.06
C LEU A 438 0.58 -13.47 2.37
N PHE A 439 1.91 -13.42 2.54
CA PHE A 439 2.57 -12.99 3.77
C PHE A 439 3.39 -11.71 3.57
N ASP A 440 2.88 -10.71 2.85
CA ASP A 440 3.42 -9.36 2.98
C ASP A 440 2.50 -8.53 3.90
N PRO A 441 2.62 -8.70 5.24
CA PRO A 441 1.69 -8.13 6.21
C PRO A 441 1.82 -6.62 6.42
N GLY A 442 2.42 -5.89 5.47
CA GLY A 442 2.85 -4.50 5.65
C GLY A 442 2.30 -3.47 4.66
N THR A 443 1.47 -3.84 3.67
CA THR A 443 1.13 -2.93 2.56
C THR A 443 -0.20 -2.19 2.67
N GLU A 444 -0.97 -2.40 3.75
CA GLU A 444 -2.33 -1.86 3.93
C GLU A 444 -2.40 -0.35 4.27
N ARG A 445 -1.29 0.31 4.59
CA ARG A 445 -1.29 1.72 5.03
C ARG A 445 -1.05 2.76 3.93
N GLY A 446 -1.06 2.30 2.66
CA GLY A 446 -0.92 3.14 1.48
C GLY A 446 0.51 3.28 1.00
N TYR A 447 0.64 3.66 -0.28
CA TYR A 447 1.91 3.66 -1.01
C TYR A 447 3.00 4.54 -0.40
N LEU A 448 2.62 5.51 0.43
CA LEU A 448 3.50 6.51 1.02
C LEU A 448 4.07 6.10 2.39
N GLY A 449 4.11 4.82 2.77
CA GLY A 449 4.76 4.39 4.03
C GLY A 449 3.87 4.49 5.27
N LEU A 450 4.36 4.01 6.41
CA LEU A 450 3.64 3.99 7.70
C LEU A 450 3.52 5.37 8.33
N SER A 451 4.41 6.28 7.96
CA SER A 451 4.70 7.49 8.73
C SER A 451 4.15 8.78 8.13
N TYR A 452 3.81 8.76 6.83
CA TYR A 452 3.22 9.89 6.14
C TYR A 452 1.71 9.78 6.02
N GLY A 453 1.06 10.94 6.15
CA GLY A 453 -0.37 11.06 6.29
C GLY A 453 -0.72 11.12 7.76
N SER A 454 -0.80 12.36 8.25
CA SER A 454 -1.62 12.72 9.39
C SER A 454 -2.81 11.77 9.50
N LEU A 455 -2.95 11.16 10.67
CA LEU A 455 -4.11 10.34 11.04
C LEU A 455 -5.44 11.11 10.95
N SER A 456 -5.45 12.38 10.49
CA SER A 456 -6.63 13.08 9.98
C SER A 456 -7.55 12.14 9.20
N ASP A 457 -8.86 12.35 9.36
CA ASP A 457 -10.08 11.70 8.82
C ASP A 457 -10.00 11.11 7.40
N ARG A 458 -8.99 10.29 7.12
CA ARG A 458 -8.68 9.71 5.83
C ARG A 458 -9.05 8.24 5.87
N PHE A 459 -10.17 7.93 5.25
CA PHE A 459 -10.68 6.58 5.14
C PHE A 459 -9.68 5.73 4.33
N PRO A 460 -9.25 4.55 4.82
CA PRO A 460 -8.72 3.55 3.91
C PRO A 460 -9.88 3.16 2.99
N ALA A 461 -9.78 3.46 1.70
CA ALA A 461 -10.68 2.85 0.72
C ALA A 461 -10.35 1.35 0.69
N ALA A 462 -10.86 0.63 1.68
CA ALA A 462 -10.69 -0.80 1.80
C ALA A 462 -11.64 -1.46 0.82
N ILE A 463 -11.06 -2.09 -0.18
CA ILE A 463 -11.74 -2.90 -1.18
C ILE A 463 -11.98 -4.27 -0.52
N PRO A 464 -13.22 -4.69 -0.27
CA PRO A 464 -13.48 -5.98 0.34
C PRO A 464 -13.03 -7.12 -0.60
N ALA A 465 -12.44 -8.17 -0.02
CA ALA A 465 -11.98 -9.36 -0.73
C ALA A 465 -13.11 -10.26 -1.30
N THR A 466 -14.34 -9.77 -1.42
CA THR A 466 -15.52 -10.57 -1.83
C THR A 466 -15.58 -10.72 -3.36
N GLY A 467 -14.59 -11.43 -3.91
CA GLY A 467 -14.50 -11.84 -5.31
C GLY A 467 -14.74 -13.34 -5.56
N CYS A 468 -15.15 -14.12 -4.56
CA CYS A 468 -15.55 -15.53 -4.75
C CYS A 468 -17.05 -15.67 -5.03
N GLY A 469 -17.55 -14.96 -6.06
CA GLY A 469 -18.86 -15.18 -6.66
C GLY A 469 -20.10 -15.03 -5.75
N GLY A 470 -20.73 -13.86 -5.81
CA GLY A 470 -22.12 -13.67 -5.41
C GLY A 470 -22.31 -12.65 -4.28
N GLY A 471 -22.83 -11.47 -4.64
CA GLY A 471 -23.35 -10.50 -3.68
C GLY A 471 -22.27 -9.74 -2.92
N GLY A 472 -21.84 -8.61 -3.48
CA GLY A 472 -21.07 -7.62 -2.73
C GLY A 472 -21.91 -7.12 -1.55
N ALA A 473 -21.61 -7.61 -0.36
CA ALA A 473 -21.96 -6.91 0.85
C ALA A 473 -20.79 -5.98 1.16
N PHE A 474 -21.11 -4.73 1.46
CA PHE A 474 -20.35 -4.00 2.47
C PHE A 474 -20.16 -4.94 3.67
N PHE A 475 -19.24 -4.64 4.58
CA PHE A 475 -19.73 -4.69 5.95
C PHE A 475 -20.88 -3.67 6.03
N THR A 476 -22.09 -4.04 5.60
CA THR A 476 -23.25 -3.59 6.32
C THR A 476 -22.91 -4.04 7.72
N PHE A 477 -22.61 -3.10 8.61
CA PHE A 477 -22.28 -3.32 10.02
C PHE A 477 -23.39 -4.11 10.79
N THR A 478 -24.37 -4.65 10.06
CA THR A 478 -25.52 -5.45 10.44
C THR A 478 -25.48 -6.90 9.92
N SER A 479 -24.47 -7.34 9.16
CA SER A 479 -24.42 -8.72 8.63
C SER A 479 -23.00 -9.28 8.55
N ILE A 480 -22.40 -9.56 9.71
CA ILE A 480 -21.29 -10.51 9.77
C ILE A 480 -21.90 -11.86 10.13
N GLU A 481 -21.93 -12.80 9.19
CA GLU A 481 -22.30 -14.17 9.52
C GLU A 481 -21.20 -14.79 10.40
N PRO A 482 -21.54 -15.41 11.55
CA PRO A 482 -20.59 -16.21 12.31
C PRO A 482 -20.03 -17.31 11.40
N THR A 483 -18.71 -17.42 11.33
CA THR A 483 -18.05 -18.52 10.60
C THR A 483 -17.48 -19.51 11.61
N ASP A 484 -17.80 -20.80 11.42
CA ASP A 484 -17.29 -21.91 12.22
C ASP A 484 -15.98 -22.47 11.66
N ASP A 485 -15.23 -21.69 10.86
CA ASP A 485 -14.00 -22.15 10.19
C ASP A 485 -12.82 -22.21 11.19
N PRO A 486 -12.36 -23.41 11.59
CA PRO A 486 -11.28 -23.57 12.57
C PRO A 486 -9.91 -23.18 12.00
N GLY A 487 -9.76 -23.07 10.67
CA GLY A 487 -8.55 -22.58 10.03
C GLY A 487 -8.49 -21.05 10.00
N LEU A 488 -9.54 -20.35 10.45
CA LEU A 488 -9.53 -18.90 10.59
C LEU A 488 -8.57 -18.47 11.71
N ASP A 489 -8.49 -19.20 12.82
CA ASP A 489 -7.58 -18.90 13.94
C ASP A 489 -6.11 -19.11 13.56
N ASP A 490 -5.79 -20.15 12.80
CA ASP A 490 -4.46 -20.36 12.24
C ASP A 490 -4.09 -19.27 11.22
N ARG A 491 -5.08 -18.73 10.47
CA ARG A 491 -4.86 -17.59 9.56
C ARG A 491 -4.76 -16.26 10.31
N ARG A 492 -5.47 -16.09 11.44
CA ARG A 492 -5.39 -14.95 12.38
C ARG A 492 -4.04 -14.90 13.09
N ALA A 493 -3.44 -16.05 13.42
CA ALA A 493 -2.13 -16.13 14.06
C ALA A 493 -0.95 -15.77 13.12
N VAL A 494 -1.17 -15.76 11.80
CA VAL A 494 -0.13 -15.55 10.78
C VAL A 494 -0.44 -14.36 9.85
N GLY A 495 -1.61 -13.72 9.97
CA GLY A 495 -2.10 -12.63 9.12
C GLY A 495 -1.83 -11.21 9.65
N THR A 496 -2.26 -10.20 8.89
CA THR A 496 -2.11 -8.77 9.22
C THR A 496 -3.00 -8.35 10.40
N LEU A 497 -2.50 -7.44 11.22
CA LEU A 497 -3.14 -6.95 12.45
C LEU A 497 -4.39 -6.12 12.18
N SER A 498 -4.42 -5.33 11.11
CA SER A 498 -5.52 -4.42 10.78
C SER A 498 -6.78 -5.19 10.38
N ASP A 499 -6.67 -6.21 9.54
CA ASP A 499 -7.82 -7.02 9.12
C ASP A 499 -8.35 -7.93 10.24
N SER A 500 -7.45 -8.55 11.00
CA SER A 500 -7.87 -9.48 12.06
C SER A 500 -8.50 -8.74 13.24
N ALA A 501 -7.91 -7.63 13.69
CA ALA A 501 -8.41 -6.88 14.83
C ALA A 501 -9.59 -5.98 14.48
N ALA A 502 -9.64 -5.37 13.28
CA ALA A 502 -10.85 -4.68 12.84
C ALA A 502 -12.00 -5.69 12.69
N SER A 503 -11.75 -6.84 12.07
CA SER A 503 -12.76 -7.89 11.95
C SER A 503 -13.18 -8.44 13.30
N LEU A 504 -12.27 -8.67 14.27
CA LEU A 504 -12.57 -9.14 15.63
C LEU A 504 -13.30 -8.08 16.45
N ALA A 505 -12.87 -6.82 16.41
CA ALA A 505 -13.52 -5.71 17.10
C ALA A 505 -14.94 -5.46 16.56
N LEU A 506 -15.12 -5.54 15.23
CA LEU A 506 -16.42 -5.41 14.58
C LEU A 506 -17.30 -6.66 14.76
N GLN A 507 -16.72 -7.86 14.75
CA GLN A 507 -17.42 -9.12 15.08
C GLN A 507 -17.84 -9.15 16.55
N ALA A 508 -16.98 -8.74 17.48
CA ALA A 508 -17.29 -8.65 18.90
C ALA A 508 -18.40 -7.63 19.16
N SER A 509 -18.36 -6.47 18.49
CA SER A 509 -19.45 -5.46 18.53
C SER A 509 -20.77 -6.04 18.00
N ALA A 510 -20.74 -6.75 16.87
CA ALA A 510 -21.91 -7.37 16.25
C ALA A 510 -22.51 -8.52 17.07
N LEU A 511 -21.67 -9.39 17.64
CA LEU A 511 -22.11 -10.51 18.51
C LEU A 511 -22.72 -10.02 19.83
N LEU A 512 -22.24 -8.90 20.37
CA LEU A 512 -22.79 -8.28 21.59
C LEU A 512 -24.08 -7.48 21.35
N HIS A 513 -24.41 -7.18 20.09
CA HIS A 513 -25.73 -6.64 19.70
C HIS A 513 -26.77 -7.74 19.47
N ASP A 514 -26.42 -9.02 19.60
CA ASP A 514 -27.41 -10.10 19.62
C ASP A 514 -28.15 -10.09 20.99
N PRO A 515 -29.43 -9.71 21.04
CA PRO A 515 -30.21 -9.70 22.27
C PRO A 515 -30.38 -11.10 22.89
N ALA A 516 -29.98 -12.18 22.20
CA ALA A 516 -29.95 -13.52 22.76
C ALA A 516 -28.73 -13.82 23.64
N THR A 517 -27.69 -12.98 23.63
CA THR A 517 -26.44 -13.17 24.40
C THR A 517 -26.23 -12.19 25.56
N ALA A 518 -27.11 -11.19 25.71
CA ALA A 518 -27.20 -10.30 26.86
C ALA A 518 -28.26 -10.80 27.87
#